data_AF-A0AAW7QCZ2-F1
#
_entry.id   AF-A0AAW7QCZ2-F1
#
_cell.length_a   1.000
_cell.length_b   1.000
_cell.length_c   1.000
_cell.angle_alpha   90.00
_cell.angle_beta   90.00
_cell.angle_gamma   90.00
#
_symmetry.space_group_name_H-M   'P 1'
#
loop_
_entity.id
_entity.type
_entity.pdbx_description
1 polymer ?
#
loop_
_entity_poly.entity_id
_entity_poly.type
_entity_poly.pdbx_seq_one_letter_code
_entity_poly.pdbx_strand_id
1 'polypeptide(L)'
;MNKTEHERGSKIINAYIAFVLSLLLAITFENDSIKYSVYIISLITISLPSLIAINFLDYIIRVKQKRKNSIFRGLAAFLGFIPSLIAIILFVASFSIIASIIFTILILFWIIILDIVTYIGFKDESNDI
;
A
#
# COMPACT_ATOMS: atom_id res chain seq x y z
N MET A 1 8.12 18.37 -1.65
CA MET A 1 6.82 17.87 -2.09
C MET A 1 5.84 19.02 -1.99
N ASN A 2 5.30 19.44 -3.13
CA ASN A 2 4.34 20.52 -3.19
C ASN A 2 2.94 20.01 -2.81
N LYS A 3 2.04 20.92 -2.41
CA LYS A 3 0.70 20.55 -1.94
C LYS A 3 -0.09 19.73 -2.98
N THR A 4 0.08 20.04 -4.26
CA THR A 4 -0.52 19.34 -5.40
C THR A 4 -0.02 17.89 -5.56
N GLU A 5 1.28 17.65 -5.34
CA GLU A 5 1.87 16.30 -5.38
C GLU A 5 1.37 15.46 -4.21
N HIS A 6 1.27 16.06 -3.02
CA HIS A 6 0.68 15.39 -1.86
C HIS A 6 -0.78 15.03 -2.10
N GLU A 7 -1.59 15.95 -2.66
CA GLU A 7 -2.99 15.67 -2.98
C GLU A 7 -3.14 14.52 -3.99
N ARG A 8 -2.25 14.42 -4.99
CA ARG A 8 -2.21 13.27 -5.91
C ARG A 8 -1.88 11.97 -5.18
N GLY A 9 -0.83 11.95 -4.36
CA GLY A 9 -0.45 10.76 -3.58
C GLY A 9 -1.55 10.34 -2.60
N SER A 10 -2.14 11.30 -1.89
CA SER A 10 -3.23 11.09 -0.95
C SER A 10 -4.46 10.47 -1.60
N LYS A 11 -4.83 10.90 -2.82
CA LYS A 11 -5.93 10.29 -3.58
C LYS A 11 -5.69 8.81 -3.89
N ILE A 12 -4.47 8.44 -4.27
CA ILE A 12 -4.11 7.04 -4.54
C ILE A 12 -4.19 6.21 -3.27
N ILE A 13 -3.64 6.70 -2.15
CA ILE A 13 -3.70 6.01 -0.85
C ILE A 13 -5.15 5.86 -0.39
N ASN A 14 -5.98 6.91 -0.52
CA ASN A 14 -7.39 6.85 -0.15
C ASN A 14 -8.19 5.87 -1.02
N ALA A 15 -7.90 5.80 -2.33
CA ALA A 15 -8.51 4.80 -3.20
C ALA A 15 -8.11 3.37 -2.79
N TYR A 16 -6.85 3.16 -2.41
CA TYR A 16 -6.39 1.88 -1.88
C TYR A 16 -7.06 1.52 -0.54
N ILE A 17 -7.21 2.49 0.37
CA ILE A 17 -7.96 2.30 1.63
C ILE A 17 -9.41 1.89 1.35
N ALA A 18 -10.08 2.57 0.41
CA ALA A 18 -11.44 2.25 0.02
C ALA A 18 -11.53 0.81 -0.54
N PHE A 19 -10.60 0.41 -1.40
CA PHE A 19 -10.51 -0.96 -1.90
C PHE A 19 -10.32 -1.98 -0.76
N VAL A 20 -9.40 -1.74 0.18
CA VAL A 20 -9.16 -2.63 1.32
C VAL A 20 -10.38 -2.72 2.25
N LEU A 21 -11.10 -1.62 2.47
CA LEU A 21 -12.36 -1.62 3.23
C LEU A 21 -13.47 -2.39 2.51
N SER A 22 -13.61 -2.21 1.20
CA SER A 22 -14.57 -2.98 0.41
C SER A 22 -14.27 -4.48 0.45
N LEU A 23 -12.99 -4.85 0.38
CA LEU A 23 -12.55 -6.24 0.53
C LEU A 23 -12.90 -6.79 1.93
N LEU A 24 -12.65 -6.01 2.98
CA LEU A 24 -13.00 -6.39 4.35
C LEU A 24 -14.51 -6.66 4.50
N LEU A 25 -15.34 -5.76 3.96
CA LEU A 25 -16.79 -5.92 3.99
C LEU A 25 -17.23 -7.18 3.24
N ALA A 26 -16.73 -7.38 2.01
CA ALA A 26 -17.06 -8.56 1.21
C ALA A 26 -16.72 -9.86 1.95
N ILE A 27 -15.54 -9.96 2.55
CA ILE A 27 -15.12 -11.16 3.29
C ILE A 27 -15.92 -11.35 4.57
N THR A 28 -16.30 -10.26 5.24
CA THR A 28 -17.09 -10.35 6.47
C THR A 28 -18.50 -10.91 6.21
N PHE A 29 -19.11 -10.56 5.07
CA PHE A 29 -20.43 -11.09 4.69
C PHE A 29 -20.38 -12.53 4.14
N GLU A 30 -19.30 -12.93 3.48
CA GLU A 30 -19.12 -14.24 2.86
C GLU A 30 -18.15 -15.15 3.63
N ASN A 31 -18.01 -14.93 4.94
CA ASN A 31 -16.91 -15.49 5.75
C ASN A 31 -16.78 -17.02 5.65
N ASP A 32 -17.89 -17.75 5.68
CA ASP A 32 -17.88 -19.23 5.70
C ASP A 32 -17.44 -19.86 4.37
N SER A 33 -17.50 -19.11 3.26
CA SER A 33 -17.11 -19.60 1.93
C SER A 33 -15.65 -19.32 1.60
N ILE A 34 -14.98 -18.45 2.35
CA ILE A 34 -13.63 -17.96 2.05
C ILE A 34 -12.59 -18.63 2.95
N LYS A 35 -11.74 -19.45 2.32
CA LYS A 35 -10.59 -20.04 3.01
C LYS A 35 -9.67 -18.93 3.56
N TYR A 36 -9.21 -19.08 4.80
CA TYR A 36 -8.32 -18.14 5.51
C TYR A 36 -8.95 -16.79 5.91
N SER A 37 -10.27 -16.64 5.86
CA SER A 37 -11.00 -15.41 6.20
C SER A 37 -10.55 -14.75 7.50
N VAL A 38 -10.39 -15.51 8.60
CA VAL A 38 -9.91 -15.00 9.89
C VAL A 38 -8.55 -14.32 9.77
N TYR A 39 -7.61 -14.91 9.04
CA TYR A 39 -6.28 -14.34 8.82
C TYR A 39 -6.36 -13.08 7.96
N ILE A 40 -7.18 -13.10 6.91
CA ILE A 40 -7.35 -11.97 6.00
C ILE A 40 -7.95 -10.77 6.74
N ILE A 41 -9.03 -10.97 7.50
CA ILE A 41 -9.65 -9.94 8.35
C ILE A 41 -8.64 -9.39 9.36
N SER A 42 -7.87 -10.25 10.03
CA SER A 42 -6.87 -9.82 11.02
C SER A 42 -5.80 -8.93 10.39
N LEU A 43 -5.26 -9.33 9.24
CA LEU A 43 -4.23 -8.57 8.53
C LEU A 43 -4.76 -7.21 8.04
N ILE A 44 -5.99 -7.17 7.52
CA ILE A 44 -6.62 -5.91 7.08
C ILE A 44 -6.86 -4.98 8.29
N THR A 45 -7.32 -5.53 9.42
CA THR A 45 -7.59 -4.77 10.64
C THR A 45 -6.31 -4.11 11.18
N ILE A 46 -5.17 -4.81 11.13
CA ILE A 46 -3.86 -4.24 11.51
C ILE A 46 -3.40 -3.17 10.50
N SER A 47 -3.66 -3.40 9.21
CA SER A 47 -3.26 -2.50 8.13
C SER A 47 -3.99 -1.15 8.13
N LEU A 48 -5.31 -1.15 8.35
CA LEU A 48 -6.15 0.02 8.13
C LEU A 48 -5.74 1.26 8.95
N PRO A 49 -5.49 1.17 10.27
CA PRO A 49 -5.00 2.32 11.05
C PRO A 49 -3.67 2.87 10.50
N SER A 50 -2.79 1.99 10.03
CA SER A 50 -1.48 2.35 9.48
C SER A 50 -1.61 3.06 8.12
N LEU A 51 -2.52 2.60 7.26
CA LEU A 51 -2.84 3.25 5.98
C LEU A 51 -3.47 4.64 6.16
N ILE A 52 -4.31 4.80 7.18
CA ILE A 52 -4.86 6.13 7.52
C ILE A 52 -3.73 7.02 8.05
N ALA A 53 -2.92 6.48 8.98
CA ALA A 53 -1.81 7.21 9.59
C ALA A 53 -0.77 7.69 8.57
N ILE A 54 -0.41 6.89 7.56
CA ILE A 54 0.56 7.33 6.54
C ILE A 54 0.06 8.58 5.80
N ASN A 55 -1.25 8.68 5.50
CA ASN A 55 -1.78 9.84 4.78
C ASN A 55 -1.63 11.13 5.59
N PHE A 56 -1.95 11.07 6.90
CA PHE A 56 -1.77 12.21 7.80
C PHE A 56 -0.29 12.51 8.09
N LEU A 57 0.52 11.48 8.32
CA LEU A 57 1.95 11.63 8.58
C LEU A 57 2.67 12.21 7.37
N ASP A 58 2.29 11.83 6.16
CA ASP A 58 2.88 12.37 4.94
C ASP A 58 2.60 13.88 4.80
N TYR A 59 1.36 14.31 5.07
CA TYR A 59 1.02 15.73 5.12
C TYR A 59 1.82 16.49 6.19
N ILE A 60 1.82 16.00 7.43
CA ILE A 60 2.48 16.68 8.55
C ILE A 60 4.00 16.76 8.30
N ILE A 61 4.62 15.67 7.88
CA ILE A 61 6.09 15.57 7.80
C ILE A 61 6.61 16.22 6.52
N ARG A 62 6.04 15.89 5.35
CA ARG A 62 6.57 16.38 4.07
C ARG A 62 6.07 17.77 3.71
N VAL A 63 4.81 18.11 4.03
CA VAL A 63 4.21 19.39 3.65
C VAL A 63 4.42 20.44 4.76
N LYS A 64 4.01 20.16 6.00
CA LYS A 64 4.13 21.14 7.10
C LYS A 64 5.56 21.27 7.62
N GLN A 65 6.24 20.16 7.91
CA GLN A 65 7.58 20.17 8.49
C GLN A 65 8.71 20.22 7.44
N LYS A 66 8.40 20.07 6.15
CA LYS A 66 9.37 20.01 5.03
C LYS A 66 10.50 18.98 5.22
N ARG A 67 10.26 17.93 6.00
CA ARG A 67 11.25 16.89 6.28
C ARG A 67 11.15 15.76 5.25
N LYS A 68 12.28 15.40 4.63
CA LYS A 68 12.32 14.36 3.59
C LYS A 68 12.08 12.94 4.16
N ASN A 69 12.78 12.60 5.24
CA ASN A 69 12.84 11.24 5.79
C ASN A 69 12.21 11.15 7.18
N SER A 70 11.42 10.10 7.42
CA SER A 70 10.86 9.80 8.74
C SER A 70 10.66 8.30 8.90
N ILE A 71 11.22 7.75 9.99
CA ILE A 71 11.06 6.34 10.36
C ILE A 71 9.59 6.03 10.63
N PHE A 72 8.86 6.91 11.32
CA PHE A 72 7.44 6.71 11.60
C PHE A 72 6.58 6.66 10.33
N ARG A 73 6.94 7.44 9.29
CA ARG A 73 6.27 7.33 7.99
C ARG A 73 6.57 5.99 7.33
N GLY A 74 7.83 5.55 7.37
CA GLY A 74 8.25 4.25 6.85
C GLY A 74 7.54 3.08 7.55
N LEU A 75 7.44 3.13 8.88
CA LEU A 75 6.71 2.14 9.68
C LEU A 75 5.22 2.12 9.35
N ALA A 76 4.58 3.29 9.27
CA ALA A 76 3.16 3.37 8.87
C ALA A 76 2.93 2.82 7.45
N ALA A 77 3.85 3.11 6.52
CA ALA A 77 3.80 2.53 5.18
C ALA A 77 3.96 1.01 5.20
N PHE A 78 4.95 0.50 5.93
CA PHE A 78 5.20 -0.94 6.04
C PHE A 78 4.01 -1.68 6.66
N LEU A 79 3.54 -1.21 7.81
CA LEU A 79 2.42 -1.80 8.53
C LEU A 79 1.07 -1.63 7.82
N GLY A 80 0.95 -0.64 6.93
CA GLY A 80 -0.22 -0.49 6.06
C GLY A 80 -0.14 -1.43 4.86
N PHE A 81 0.85 -1.25 4.00
CA PHE A 81 0.88 -1.95 2.72
C PHE A 81 1.21 -3.43 2.84
N ILE A 82 2.17 -3.84 3.68
CA ILE A 82 2.60 -5.25 3.70
C ILE A 82 1.49 -6.19 4.21
N PRO A 83 0.86 -5.94 5.38
CA PRO A 83 -0.23 -6.81 5.84
C PRO A 83 -1.43 -6.81 4.88
N SER A 84 -1.81 -5.66 4.31
CA SER A 84 -2.92 -5.62 3.34
C SER A 84 -2.59 -6.36 2.04
N LEU A 85 -1.37 -6.26 1.51
CA LEU A 85 -0.96 -7.03 0.33
C LEU A 85 -0.96 -8.54 0.61
N ILE A 86 -0.46 -8.97 1.77
CA ILE A 86 -0.53 -10.39 2.18
C ILE A 86 -2.00 -10.83 2.29
N ALA A 87 -2.87 -9.99 2.85
CA ALA A 87 -4.30 -10.27 2.95
C ALA A 87 -4.94 -10.47 1.57
N ILE A 88 -4.60 -9.63 0.60
CA ILE A 88 -5.08 -9.75 -0.80
C ILE A 88 -4.51 -11.02 -1.46
N ILE A 89 -3.23 -11.35 -1.24
CA ILE A 89 -2.60 -12.57 -1.76
C ILE A 89 -3.31 -13.81 -1.23
N LEU A 90 -3.61 -13.85 0.08
CA LEU A 90 -4.36 -14.94 0.72
C LEU A 90 -5.80 -15.02 0.21
N PHE A 91 -6.46 -13.88 0.01
CA PHE A 91 -7.79 -13.82 -0.58
C PHE A 91 -7.80 -14.42 -1.98
N VAL A 92 -6.87 -14.04 -2.87
CA VAL A 92 -6.76 -14.63 -4.20
C VAL A 92 -6.42 -16.13 -4.12
N ALA A 93 -5.54 -16.53 -3.20
CA ALA A 93 -5.17 -17.93 -2.99
C ALA A 93 -6.34 -18.81 -2.52
N SER A 94 -7.36 -18.22 -1.89
CA SER A 94 -8.57 -18.93 -1.49
C SER A 94 -9.36 -19.45 -2.70
N PHE A 95 -9.22 -18.81 -3.87
CA PHE A 95 -9.85 -19.22 -5.13
C PHE A 95 -8.89 -19.91 -6.11
N SER A 96 -7.65 -19.41 -6.24
CA SER A 96 -6.64 -19.97 -7.14
C SER A 96 -5.22 -19.67 -6.68
N ILE A 97 -4.48 -20.74 -6.34
CA ILE A 97 -3.07 -20.66 -5.94
C ILE A 97 -2.22 -20.10 -7.09
N ILE A 98 -2.48 -20.54 -8.32
CA ILE A 98 -1.74 -20.08 -9.51
C ILE A 98 -1.94 -18.57 -9.71
N ALA A 99 -3.18 -18.09 -9.60
CA ALA A 99 -3.47 -16.66 -9.72
C ALA A 99 -2.78 -15.86 -8.60
N SER A 100 -2.74 -16.39 -7.38
CA SER A 100 -2.05 -15.77 -6.25
C SER A 100 -0.54 -15.62 -6.50
N ILE A 101 0.10 -16.67 -7.02
CA ILE A 101 1.54 -16.63 -7.38
C ILE A 101 1.80 -15.58 -8.46
N ILE A 102 1.01 -15.58 -9.54
CA ILE A 102 1.15 -14.59 -10.63
C ILE A 102 0.95 -13.17 -10.08
N PHE A 103 -0.04 -12.96 -9.22
CA PHE A 103 -0.31 -11.69 -8.57
C PHE A 103 0.86 -11.22 -7.70
N THR A 104 1.45 -12.11 -6.89
CA THR A 104 2.65 -11.79 -6.09
C THR A 104 3.84 -11.41 -6.98
N ILE A 105 4.09 -12.16 -8.05
CA ILE A 105 5.18 -11.83 -9.00
C ILE A 105 4.94 -10.46 -9.64
N LEU A 106 3.69 -10.16 -10.03
CA LEU A 106 3.34 -8.89 -10.64
C LEU A 106 3.54 -7.71 -9.69
N ILE A 107 3.23 -7.87 -8.40
CA ILE A 107 3.53 -6.85 -7.37
C ILE A 107 5.03 -6.57 -7.31
N LEU A 108 5.85 -7.62 -7.18
CA LEU A 108 7.31 -7.49 -7.10
C LEU A 108 7.88 -6.85 -8.37
N PHE A 109 7.37 -7.26 -9.54
CA PHE A 109 7.74 -6.68 -10.82
C PHE A 109 7.50 -5.17 -10.85
N TRP A 110 6.31 -4.70 -10.47
CA TRP A 110 6.01 -3.26 -10.47
C TRP A 110 6.80 -2.47 -9.42
N ILE A 111 7.08 -3.05 -8.25
CA ILE A 111 7.95 -2.41 -7.25
C ILE A 111 9.35 -2.17 -7.83
N ILE A 112 9.92 -3.18 -8.49
CA ILE A 112 11.25 -3.09 -9.12
C ILE A 112 11.23 -2.04 -10.24
N ILE A 113 10.22 -2.05 -11.12
CA ILE A 113 10.08 -1.08 -12.20
C ILE A 113 10.00 0.35 -11.65
N LEU A 114 9.20 0.58 -10.61
CA LEU A 114 9.07 1.91 -9.99
C LEU A 114 10.38 2.37 -9.35
N ASP A 115 11.13 1.47 -8.71
CA ASP A 115 12.44 1.79 -8.12
C ASP A 115 13.44 2.17 -9.21
N ILE A 116 13.53 1.39 -10.29
CA ILE A 116 14.39 1.68 -11.45
C ILE A 116 14.04 3.03 -12.08
N VAL A 117 12.75 3.28 -12.36
CA VAL A 117 12.31 4.55 -12.97
C VAL A 117 12.61 5.74 -12.05
N THR A 118 12.42 5.58 -10.75
CA THR A 118 12.74 6.63 -9.77
C THR A 118 14.24 6.91 -9.71
N TYR A 119 15.07 5.86 -9.73
CA TYR A 119 16.52 5.98 -9.74
C TYR A 119 17.04 6.67 -10.99
N ILE A 120 16.56 6.27 -12.18
CA ILE A 120 16.95 6.88 -13.45
C ILE A 120 16.54 8.35 -13.47
N GLY A 121 15.30 8.67 -13.10
CA GLY A 121 14.82 10.06 -13.06
C GLY A 121 15.65 10.96 -12.14
N PHE A 122 16.08 10.44 -10.98
CA PHE A 122 16.95 11.19 -10.06
C PHE A 122 18.36 11.40 -10.65
N LYS A 123 18.88 10.42 -11.39
CA LYS A 123 20.18 10.53 -12.06
C LYS A 123 20.15 11.57 -13.18
N ASP A 124 19.08 11.62 -13.96
CA ASP A 124 18.93 12.59 -15.05
C ASP A 124 18.82 14.03 -14.51
N GLU A 125 18.02 14.27 -13.46
CA GLU A 125 17.97 15.57 -12.78
C GLU A 125 19.34 16.05 -12.25
N SER A 126 20.22 15.12 -11.87
CA SER A 126 21.57 15.44 -11.38
C SER A 126 22.59 15.73 -12.48
N ASN A 127 22.32 15.33 -13.73
CA ASN A 127 23.20 15.58 -14.88
C ASN A 127 22.84 16.88 -15.63
N ASP A 128 21.63 17.39 -15.44
CA ASP A 128 21.14 18.64 -16.06
C ASP A 128 21.45 19.91 -15.22
N ILE A 129 22.25 19.79 -14.14
CA ILE A 129 22.73 20.88 -13.26
C ILE A 129 24.25 20.98 -13.36
#